data_AF-A0A496U7Q5-F1
#
_entry.id   AF-A0A496U7Q5-F1
#
_cell.length_a   1.000
_cell.length_b   1.000
_cell.length_c   1.000
_cell.angle_alpha   90.00
_cell.angle_beta   90.00
_cell.angle_gamma   90.00
#
_symmetry.space_group_name_H-M   'P 1'
#
loop_
_entity.id
_entity.type
_entity.pdbx_description
1 polymer ?
#
loop_
_entity_poly.entity_id
_entity_poly.type
_entity_poly.pdbx_seq_one_letter_code
_entity_poly.pdbx_strand_id
1 'polypeptide(L)'
;MKLLLCLLLSVAFLSANAEVVYRDASQPEAAVLLQSDGGGSTVQFNLADLEVVGTDLAGFGSASAFRIPSEGDYLGVIGSPDLPVVRKMILVPDHGDITI
;
A
#
# COMPACT_ATOMS: atom_id res chain seq x y z
N MET A 1 -12.69 10.20 -35.04
CA MET A 1 -12.99 9.96 -33.61
C MET A 1 -12.48 8.62 -33.09
N LYS A 2 -12.79 7.48 -33.75
CA LYS A 2 -12.31 6.14 -33.32
C LYS A 2 -10.77 6.01 -33.26
N LEU A 3 -10.05 6.57 -34.22
CA LEU A 3 -8.58 6.50 -34.26
C LEU A 3 -7.89 7.28 -33.12
N LEU A 4 -8.44 8.45 -32.78
CA LEU A 4 -7.93 9.28 -31.68
C LEU A 4 -8.18 8.62 -30.32
N LEU A 5 -9.33 7.95 -30.16
CA LEU A 5 -9.65 7.18 -28.97
C LEU A 5 -8.68 6.00 -28.81
N CYS A 6 -8.40 5.24 -29.88
CA CYS A 6 -7.43 4.14 -29.84
C CYS A 6 -6.01 4.64 -29.49
N LEU A 7 -5.60 5.81 -30.01
CA LEU A 7 -4.30 6.42 -29.71
C LEU A 7 -4.20 6.88 -28.25
N LEU A 8 -5.27 7.46 -27.70
CA LEU A 8 -5.32 7.88 -26.30
C LEU A 8 -5.30 6.68 -25.35
N LEU A 9 -5.99 5.59 -25.70
CA LEU A 9 -5.93 4.34 -24.94
C LEU A 9 -4.54 3.73 -24.94
N SER A 10 -3.86 3.64 -26.11
CA SER A 10 -2.52 3.05 -26.16
C SER A 10 -1.47 3.84 -25.40
N VAL A 11 -1.57 5.19 -25.37
CA VAL A 11 -0.70 6.03 -24.54
C VAL A 11 -0.97 5.82 -23.06
N ALA A 12 -2.24 5.64 -22.65
CA ALA A 12 -2.58 5.38 -21.24
C ALA A 12 -2.04 4.01 -20.74
N PHE A 13 -1.99 2.99 -21.62
CA PHE A 13 -1.44 1.67 -21.26
C PHE A 13 0.08 1.66 -21.05
N LEU A 14 0.82 2.57 -21.68
CA LEU A 14 2.28 2.64 -21.56
C LEU A 14 2.76 3.35 -20.29
N SER A 15 1.89 4.15 -19.66
CA SER A 15 2.20 4.94 -18.46
C SER A 15 2.04 4.18 -17.14
N ALA A 16 1.45 2.98 -17.17
CA ALA A 16 1.11 2.19 -15.99
C ALA A 16 2.05 0.99 -15.82
N ASN A 17 3.36 1.25 -15.67
CA ASN A 17 4.34 0.19 -15.37
C ASN A 17 4.38 -0.05 -13.85
N ALA A 18 3.33 -0.68 -13.33
CA ALA A 18 3.35 -1.27 -12.00
C ALA A 18 3.73 -2.75 -12.15
N GLU A 19 4.88 -3.15 -11.61
CA GLU A 19 5.32 -4.54 -11.57
C GLU A 19 4.92 -5.16 -10.24
N VAL A 20 4.15 -6.25 -10.27
CA VAL A 20 3.76 -6.97 -9.05
C VAL A 20 4.94 -7.82 -8.60
N VAL A 21 5.55 -7.47 -7.47
CA VAL A 21 6.70 -8.20 -6.88
C VAL A 21 6.27 -9.23 -5.84
N TYR A 22 5.06 -9.10 -5.29
CA TYR A 22 4.45 -10.09 -4.42
C TYR A 22 2.94 -10.07 -4.62
N ARG A 23 2.32 -11.26 -4.60
CA ARG A 23 0.87 -11.43 -4.61
C ARG A 23 0.47 -12.70 -3.89
N ASP A 24 -0.40 -12.56 -2.91
CA ASP A 24 -1.06 -13.68 -2.25
C ASP A 24 -2.22 -14.20 -3.12
N ALA A 25 -2.34 -15.52 -3.24
CA ALA A 25 -3.36 -16.17 -4.07
C ALA A 25 -4.79 -16.00 -3.51
N SER A 26 -4.90 -15.80 -2.20
CA SER A 26 -6.19 -15.72 -1.50
C SER A 26 -6.80 -14.32 -1.47
N GLN A 27 -6.04 -13.29 -1.86
CA GLN A 27 -6.41 -11.88 -1.74
C GLN A 27 -7.01 -11.53 -0.36
N PRO A 28 -6.22 -11.70 0.72
CA PRO A 28 -6.71 -11.53 2.08
C PRO A 28 -7.11 -10.07 2.36
N GLU A 29 -8.03 -9.87 3.30
CA GLU A 29 -8.25 -8.54 3.89
C GLU A 29 -6.96 -8.04 4.55
N ALA A 30 -6.64 -6.75 4.37
CA ALA A 30 -5.35 -6.21 4.80
C ALA A 30 -5.13 -6.28 6.32
N ALA A 31 -6.20 -6.36 7.11
CA ALA A 31 -6.09 -6.69 8.53
C ALA A 31 -7.35 -7.36 9.05
N VAL A 32 -7.17 -8.31 9.97
CA VAL A 32 -8.25 -9.06 10.61
C VAL A 32 -8.05 -9.05 12.13
N LEU A 33 -9.12 -8.72 12.88
CA LEU A 33 -9.13 -8.86 14.34
C LEU A 33 -9.30 -10.34 14.68
N LEU A 34 -8.26 -10.96 15.23
CA LEU A 34 -8.27 -12.36 15.62
C LEU A 34 -8.91 -12.57 17.00
N GLN A 35 -8.65 -11.66 17.93
CA GLN A 35 -9.12 -11.75 19.31
C GLN A 35 -9.25 -10.34 19.92
N SER A 36 -10.26 -10.16 20.77
CA SER A 36 -10.39 -9.00 21.64
C SER A 36 -11.03 -9.41 22.95
N ASP A 37 -10.27 -9.33 24.03
CA ASP A 37 -10.73 -9.68 25.38
C ASP A 37 -10.17 -8.72 26.44
N GLY A 38 -10.37 -9.03 27.72
CA GLY A 38 -9.88 -8.21 28.84
C GLY A 38 -8.35 -8.12 28.95
N GLY A 39 -7.59 -8.91 28.18
CA GLY A 39 -6.13 -8.87 28.12
C GLY A 39 -5.58 -8.11 26.91
N GLY A 40 -6.41 -7.72 25.94
CA GLY A 40 -6.02 -6.92 24.78
C GLY A 40 -6.67 -7.36 23.47
N SER A 41 -6.17 -6.80 22.36
CA SER A 41 -6.62 -7.13 21.00
C SER A 41 -5.47 -7.64 20.15
N THR A 42 -5.69 -8.76 19.46
CA THR A 42 -4.74 -9.33 18.50
C THR A 42 -5.23 -9.05 17.09
N VAL A 43 -4.45 -8.31 16.31
CA VAL A 43 -4.74 -7.98 14.92
C VAL A 43 -3.68 -8.57 14.01
N GLN A 44 -4.11 -9.37 13.03
CA GLN A 44 -3.24 -9.88 11.98
C GLN A 44 -3.27 -8.92 10.79
N PHE A 45 -2.11 -8.43 10.37
CA PHE A 45 -1.96 -7.68 9.12
C PHE A 45 -1.58 -8.62 8.00
N ASN A 46 -2.32 -8.58 6.90
CA ASN A 46 -2.02 -9.34 5.70
C ASN A 46 -1.61 -8.40 4.59
N LEU A 47 -0.69 -8.87 3.77
CA LEU A 47 -0.33 -8.21 2.53
C LEU A 47 -0.98 -8.98 1.39
N ALA A 48 -1.88 -8.36 0.63
CA ALA A 48 -2.50 -9.01 -0.52
C ALA A 48 -1.57 -8.97 -1.73
N ASP A 49 -0.96 -7.82 -1.99
CA ASP A 49 0.03 -7.63 -3.03
C ASP A 49 0.97 -6.46 -2.74
N LEU A 50 2.14 -6.52 -3.38
CA LEU A 50 3.14 -5.46 -3.37
C LEU A 50 3.57 -5.22 -4.81
N GLU A 51 3.59 -3.96 -5.19
CA GLU A 51 3.97 -3.52 -6.52
C GLU A 51 5.18 -2.61 -6.45
N VAL A 52 5.97 -2.59 -7.52
CA VAL A 52 6.97 -1.57 -7.80
C VAL A 52 6.41 -0.67 -8.88
N VAL A 53 6.35 0.63 -8.60
CA VAL A 53 5.93 1.66 -9.54
C VAL A 53 7.09 2.57 -9.88
N GLY A 54 7.20 2.96 -11.16
CA GLY A 54 8.12 4.02 -11.57
C GLY A 54 7.66 5.37 -11.01
N THR A 55 8.59 6.16 -10.49
CA THR A 55 8.34 7.53 -10.01
C THR A 55 9.47 8.45 -10.47
N ASP A 56 9.19 9.73 -10.65
CA ASP A 56 10.22 10.73 -10.95
C ASP A 56 10.46 11.62 -9.73
N LEU A 57 11.70 11.61 -9.25
CA LEU A 57 12.14 12.43 -8.14
C LEU A 57 12.64 13.78 -8.66
N ALA A 58 11.98 14.86 -8.24
CA ALA A 58 12.33 16.21 -8.66
C ALA A 58 13.80 16.52 -8.34
N GLY A 59 14.60 16.77 -9.37
CA GLY A 59 16.03 17.06 -9.24
C GLY A 59 16.95 15.84 -9.19
N PHE A 60 16.40 14.61 -9.17
CA PHE A 60 17.18 13.36 -9.07
C PHE A 60 16.90 12.37 -10.20
N GLY A 61 15.81 12.56 -10.96
CA GLY A 61 15.46 11.72 -12.10
C GLY A 61 14.58 10.53 -11.70
N SER A 62 14.55 9.51 -12.55
CA SER A 62 13.66 8.37 -12.36
C SER A 62 14.11 7.45 -11.23
N ALA A 63 13.14 6.94 -10.49
CA ALA A 63 13.29 6.05 -9.36
C ALA A 63 12.14 5.02 -9.33
N SER A 64 12.15 4.18 -8.31
CA SER A 64 11.13 3.16 -8.07
C SER A 64 10.59 3.30 -6.65
N ALA A 65 9.29 3.11 -6.48
CA ALA A 65 8.63 3.09 -5.18
C ALA A 65 7.86 1.78 -5.00
N PHE A 66 7.93 1.21 -3.79
CA PHE A 66 7.09 0.06 -3.43
C PHE A 66 5.73 0.54 -2.98
N ARG A 67 4.67 -0.07 -3.49
CA ARG A 67 3.28 0.30 -3.24
C ARG A 67 2.47 -0.91 -2.81
N ILE A 68 1.65 -0.76 -1.78
CA ILE A 68 0.59 -1.73 -1.46
C ILE A 68 -0.71 -1.25 -2.12
N PRO A 69 -1.27 -1.98 -3.10
CA PRO A 69 -2.49 -1.59 -3.78
C PRO A 69 -3.70 -1.42 -2.85
N SER A 70 -4.61 -0.51 -3.23
CA SER A 70 -5.92 -0.23 -2.63
C SER A 70 -5.95 0.31 -1.19
N GLU A 71 -5.17 -0.26 -0.27
CA GLU A 71 -5.19 0.08 1.18
C GLU A 71 -3.84 0.51 1.75
N GLY A 72 -2.80 0.54 0.91
CA GLY A 72 -1.47 1.02 1.28
C GLY A 72 -1.37 2.54 1.35
N ASP A 73 -0.46 2.99 2.20
CA ASP A 73 0.03 4.37 2.27
C ASP A 73 1.56 4.37 2.36
N TYR A 74 2.20 5.53 2.44
CA TYR A 74 3.64 5.67 2.61
C TYR A 74 3.98 6.26 3.98
N LEU A 75 4.97 5.66 4.63
CA LEU A 75 5.67 6.29 5.74
C LEU A 75 6.78 7.17 5.18
N GLY A 76 6.42 8.39 4.80
CA GLY A 76 7.39 9.39 4.35
C GLY A 76 8.14 10.00 5.52
N VAL A 77 9.46 9.80 5.56
CA VAL A 77 10.38 10.54 6.44
C VAL A 77 11.32 11.32 5.55
N ILE A 78 11.42 12.63 5.77
CA ILE A 78 12.25 13.51 4.93
C ILE A 78 13.69 13.00 4.89
N GLY A 79 14.21 12.80 3.68
CA GLY A 79 15.57 12.30 3.44
C GLY A 79 15.72 10.78 3.55
N SER A 80 14.65 10.03 3.80
CA SER A 80 14.64 8.56 3.80
C SER A 80 13.81 8.02 2.63
N PRO A 81 14.06 6.77 2.19
CA PRO A 81 13.17 6.10 1.25
C PRO A 81 11.76 5.98 1.82
N ASP A 82 10.75 6.19 0.98
CA ASP A 82 9.36 5.96 1.35
C ASP A 82 9.13 4.46 1.56
N LEU A 83 8.59 4.09 2.73
CA LEU A 83 8.23 2.71 3.04
C LEU A 83 6.71 2.54 2.91
N PRO A 84 6.21 1.56 2.15
CA PRO A 84 4.78 1.29 2.12
C PRO A 84 4.30 0.74 3.47
N VAL A 85 3.13 1.17 3.91
CA VAL A 85 2.52 0.78 5.18
C VAL A 85 1.03 0.51 5.03
N VAL A 86 0.51 -0.38 5.87
CA VAL A 86 -0.94 -0.54 6.10
C VAL A 86 -1.26 0.07 7.46
N ARG A 87 -2.29 0.91 7.53
CA ARG A 87 -2.74 1.56 8.77
C ARG A 87 -4.17 1.14 9.07
N LYS A 88 -4.44 0.79 10.32
CA LYS A 88 -5.79 0.45 10.80
C LYS A 88 -6.05 1.12 12.14
N MET A 89 -7.27 1.60 12.31
CA MET A 89 -7.73 2.11 13.60
C MET A 89 -8.24 0.96 14.44
N ILE A 90 -7.81 0.90 15.69
CA ILE A 90 -8.24 -0.10 16.67
C ILE A 90 -8.86 0.65 17.84
N LEU A 91 -9.98 0.15 18.34
CA LEU A 91 -10.57 0.66 19.58
C LEU A 91 -9.69 0.22 20.75
N VAL A 92 -9.25 1.19 21.55
CA VAL A 92 -8.45 0.97 22.76
C VAL A 92 -9.25 1.34 24.00
N PRO A 93 -8.92 0.79 25.18
CA PRO A 93 -9.54 1.20 26.44
C PRO A 93 -9.40 2.72 26.70
N ASP A 94 -10.33 3.27 27.47
CA ASP A 94 -10.33 4.68 27.89
C ASP A 94 -9.23 5.01 28.92
N HIS A 95 -8.72 3.98 29.60
CA HIS A 95 -7.72 4.07 30.66
C HIS A 95 -6.70 2.93 30.59
N GLY A 96 -5.54 3.16 31.20
CA GLY A 96 -4.42 2.21 31.22
C GLY A 96 -3.40 2.48 30.11
N ASP A 97 -2.22 1.89 30.27
CA ASP A 97 -1.15 2.02 29.27
C ASP A 97 -1.38 1.06 28.10
N ILE A 98 -1.08 1.52 26.89
CA ILE A 98 -1.19 0.72 25.67
C ILE A 98 0.22 0.31 25.24
N THR A 99 0.42 -0.99 25.04
CA THR A 99 1.64 -1.56 24.47
C THR A 99 1.28 -2.33 23.20
N ILE A 100 2.04 -2.11 22.12
CA ILE A 100 1.88 -2.77 20.82
C ILE A 100 3.02 -3.78 20.64
#